data_AF-A0A0B5QIK9-F1
#
_entry.id   AF-A0A0B5QIK9-F1
#
_cell.length_a   1.000
_cell.length_b   1.000
_cell.length_c   1.000
_cell.angle_alpha   90.00
_cell.angle_beta   90.00
_cell.angle_gamma   90.00
#
_symmetry.space_group_name_H-M   'P 1'
#
loop_
_entity.id
_entity.type
_entity.pdbx_description
1 polymer ?
#
loop_
_entity_poly.entity_id
_entity_poly.type
_entity_poly.pdbx_seq_one_letter_code
_entity_poly.pdbx_strand_id
1 'polypeptide(L)' 'MNTLNFDDQELTIECPDCKSPVTFTIKQVGSSINCPNCKSIITLKDEGLKNGLANIDTMVKNLFK' A
#
# COMPACT_ATOMS: atom_id res chain seq x y z
N MET A 1 5.51 -13.54 -20.02
CA MET A 1 5.74 -12.25 -19.34
C MET A 1 4.72 -12.15 -18.22
N ASN A 2 5.10 -12.40 -16.97
CA ASN A 2 4.18 -12.31 -15.83
C ASN A 2 4.70 -11.20 -14.91
N THR A 3 4.28 -9.96 -15.18
CA THR A 3 4.60 -8.82 -14.31
C THR A 3 3.62 -8.85 -13.14
N LEU A 4 4.14 -9.00 -11.93
CA LEU A 4 3.33 -8.87 -10.73
C LEU A 4 3.10 -7.38 -10.48
N ASN A 5 1.90 -6.90 -10.81
CA ASN A 5 1.48 -5.53 -10.52
C ASN A 5 0.71 -5.52 -9.20
N PHE A 6 1.30 -4.93 -8.15
CA PHE A 6 0.68 -4.84 -6.83
C PHE A 6 0.06 -3.47 -6.56
N ASP A 7 0.10 -2.55 -7.52
CA ASP A 7 -0.39 -1.17 -7.39
C ASP A 7 -1.84 -1.07 -6.91
N ASP A 8 -2.70 -2.00 -7.35
CA ASP A 8 -4.12 -2.04 -7.04
C ASP A 8 -4.46 -2.92 -5.82
N GLN A 9 -3.45 -3.43 -5.10
CA GLN A 9 -3.70 -4.18 -3.87
C GLN A 9 -4.17 -3.25 -2.77
N GLU A 10 -5.30 -3.59 -2.16
CA GLU A 10 -5.90 -2.85 -1.07
C GLU A 10 -5.29 -3.26 0.28
N LEU A 11 -4.96 -2.26 1.08
CA LEU A 11 -4.49 -2.37 2.45
C LEU A 11 -5.45 -1.61 3.35
N THR A 12 -5.76 -2.20 4.51
CA THR A 12 -6.64 -1.56 5.50
C THR A 12 -5.83 -1.24 6.75
N ILE A 13 -5.91 0.02 7.19
CA ILE A 13 -5.33 0.49 8.46
C ILE A 13 -6.40 1.14 9.32
N GLU A 14 -6.11 1.34 10.60
CA GLU A 14 -6.94 2.16 11.48
C GLU A 14 -6.56 3.64 11.35
N CYS A 15 -7.56 4.50 11.18
CA CYS A 15 -7.36 5.95 11.20
C CYS A 15 -6.85 6.41 12.58
N PRO A 16 -5.77 7.19 12.68
CA PRO A 16 -5.24 7.64 13.97
C PRO A 16 -6.19 8.59 14.73
N ASP A 17 -7.06 9.32 14.02
CA ASP A 17 -7.99 10.28 14.64
C ASP A 17 -9.28 9.62 15.14
N CYS A 18 -9.94 8.83 14.29
CA CYS A 18 -11.27 8.28 14.57
C CYS A 18 -11.29 6.77 14.79
N LYS A 19 -10.15 6.08 14.65
CA LYS A 19 -9.99 4.62 14.77
C LYS A 19 -10.84 3.80 13.81
N SER A 20 -11.50 4.43 12.84
CA SER A 20 -12.25 3.72 11.82
C SER A 20 -11.30 3.10 10.79
N PRO A 21 -11.64 1.94 10.21
CA PRO A 21 -10.84 1.33 9.16
C PRO A 21 -10.82 2.21 7.91
N VAL A 22 -9.64 2.34 7.31
CA VAL A 22 -9.38 3.08 6.09
C VAL A 22 -8.66 2.16 5.12
N THR A 23 -9.28 1.92 3.98
CA THR A 23 -8.73 1.12 2.90
C THR A 23 -8.09 2.03 1.86
N PHE A 24 -6.90 1.67 1.40
CA PHE A 24 -6.16 2.36 0.35
C PHE A 24 -5.34 1.37 -0.48
N THR A 25 -4.97 1.75 -1.70
CA THR A 25 -4.15 0.91 -2.56
C THR A 25 -2.66 1.17 -2.37
N ILE A 26 -1.81 0.19 -2.67
CA ILE A 26 -0.34 0.33 -2.59
C ILE A 26 0.16 1.51 -3.44
N LYS A 27 -0.48 1.81 -4.58
CA LYS A 27 -0.16 2.98 -5.40
C LYS A 27 -0.35 4.31 -4.68
N GLN A 28 -1.25 4.37 -3.68
CA GLN A 28 -1.47 5.56 -2.86
C GLN A 28 -0.39 5.73 -1.78
N VAL A 29 0.46 4.73 -1.53
CA VAL A 29 1.56 4.82 -0.56
C VAL A 29 2.61 5.83 -1.03
N GLY A 30 2.97 6.74 -0.14
CA GLY A 30 3.74 7.96 -0.43
C GLY A 30 2.87 9.20 -0.66
N SER A 31 1.53 9.07 -0.65
CA SER A 31 0.58 10.18 -0.79
C SER A 31 -0.26 10.39 0.47
N SER A 32 -0.96 11.52 0.54
CA SER A 32 -1.96 11.79 1.57
C SER A 32 -3.36 11.40 1.07
N ILE A 33 -4.13 10.74 1.94
CA ILE A 33 -5.52 10.33 1.68
C ILE A 33 -6.45 10.94 2.72
N ASN A 34 -7.73 11.09 2.39
CA ASN A 34 -8.74 11.50 3.35
C ASN A 34 -9.44 10.27 3.95
N CYS A 35 -9.58 10.24 5.27
CA CYS A 35 -10.39 9.25 5.94
C CYS A 35 -11.87 9.41 5.54
N PRO A 36 -12.58 8.36 5.07
CA PRO A 36 -13.98 8.48 4.67
C PRO A 36 -14.93 8.75 5.85
N ASN A 37 -14.51 8.41 7.08
CA ASN A 37 -15.34 8.55 8.28
C ASN A 37 -15.24 9.94 8.91
N CYS A 38 -14.01 10.40 9.21
CA CYS A 38 -13.79 11.68 9.90
C CYS A 38 -13.23 12.79 9.00
N LYS A 39 -12.91 12.49 7.74
CA LYS A 39 -12.28 13.41 6.76
C LYS A 39 -10.86 13.86 7.12
N SER A 40 -10.27 13.34 8.20
CA SER A 40 -8.86 13.60 8.56
C SER A 40 -7.91 13.20 7.43
N ILE A 41 -6.84 13.98 7.28
CA ILE A 41 -5.81 13.73 6.28
C ILE A 41 -4.79 12.75 6.87
N ILE A 42 -4.69 11.57 6.28
CA ILE A 42 -3.75 10.53 6.67
C ILE A 42 -2.61 10.53 5.64
N THR A 43 -1.37 10.64 6.11
CA THR A 43 -0.20 10.58 5.23
C THR A 43 0.37 9.18 5.23
N LEU A 44 0.29 8.49 4.08
CA LEU A 44 0.84 7.15 3.91
C LEU A 44 2.34 7.27 3.62
N LYS A 45 3.18 6.98 4.61
CA LYS A 45 4.64 7.00 4.43
C LYS A 45 5.09 5.68 3.81
N ASP A 46 5.99 5.77 2.84
CA ASP A 46 6.71 4.60 2.36
C ASP A 46 7.91 4.35 3.30
N GLU A 47 7.70 3.54 4.34
CA GLU A 47 8.79 3.10 5.25
C GLU A 47 9.47 1.82 4.74
N GLY A 48 9.60 1.67 3.42
CA GLY A 48 10.20 0.50 2.79
C GLY A 48 9.21 -0.53 2.25
N LEU A 49 7.91 -0.22 2.19
CA LEU A 49 6.90 -1.08 1.58
C LEU A 49 7.24 -1.33 0.09
N LYS A 50 7.52 -0.27 -0.68
CA LYS A 50 7.93 -0.40 -2.08
C LYS A 50 9.21 -1.22 -2.26
N ASN A 51 10.18 -1.04 -1.36
CA ASN A 51 11.40 -1.84 -1.36
C ASN A 51 11.08 -3.32 -1.13
N GLY A 52 10.21 -3.64 -0.16
CA GLY A 52 9.76 -5.01 0.09
C GLY A 52 9.10 -5.65 -1.14
N LEU A 53 8.20 -4.92 -1.81
CA LEU A 53 7.53 -5.40 -3.03
C LEU A 53 8.51 -5.66 -4.18
N ALA A 54 9.49 -4.77 -4.38
CA ALA A 54 10.53 -4.95 -5.40
C ALA A 54 11.41 -6.18 -5.13
N ASN A 55 11.74 -6.45 -3.86
CA ASN A 55 12.48 -7.63 -3.46
C ASN A 55 11.68 -8.92 -3.75
N ILE A 56 10.39 -8.93 -3.42
CA ILE A 56 9.50 -10.08 -3.66
C ILE A 56 9.32 -10.32 -5.17
N ASP A 57 9.13 -9.28 -5.98
CA ASP A 57 9.06 -9.41 -7.44
C ASP A 57 10.29 -10.12 -8.03
N THR A 58 11.48 -9.77 -7.53
CA THR A 58 12.74 -10.43 -7.93
C THR A 58 12.77 -11.91 -7.51
N MET A 59 12.34 -12.23 -6.29
CA MET A 59 12.28 -13.61 -5.80
C MET A 59 11.32 -14.46 -6.63
N VAL A 60 10.12 -13.96 -6.90
CA VAL A 60 9.11 -14.71 -7.66
C VAL A 60 9.55 -14.93 -9.11
N LYS A 61 10.17 -13.93 -9.75
CA LYS A 61 10.77 -14.08 -11.09
C LYS A 61 11.82 -15.18 -11.17
N ASN A 62 12.56 -15.43 -10.08
CA ASN A 62 13.54 -16.51 -10.03
C ASN A 62 12.91 -17.89 -9.77
N LEU A 63 11.72 -17.97 -9.16
CA LEU A 63 11.00 -19.23 -8.94
C LEU A 63 10.32 -19.76 -10.21
N PHE A 64 9.89 -18.87 -11.10
CA PHE A 64 9.26 -19.22 -12.38
C PHE A 64 10.22 -19.13 -13.57
N LYS A 65 11.52 -19.24 -13.29
CA LYS A 65 12.60 -19.17 -14.28
C LYS A 65 13.00 -20.55 -14.78
#